data_AF-A0A645DV13-F1
#
_entry.id   AF-A0A645DV13-F1
#
_cell.length_a   1.000
_cell.length_b   1.000
_cell.length_c   1.000
_cell.angle_alpha   90.00
_cell.angle_beta   90.00
_cell.angle_gamma   90.00
#
_symmetry.space_group_name_H-M   'P 1'
#
loop_
_entity.id
_entity.type
_entity.pdbx_description
1 polymer ?
#
loop_
_entity_poly.entity_id
_entity_poly.type
_entity_poly.pdbx_seq_one_letter_code
_entity_poly.pdbx_strand_id
1 'polypeptide(L)'
;MYVLHDLFLEYDGLTAQIDYLIVTRKQTFVLECKNLYGNIEINNAGDFIRTVTYGRHAKKEGIYSPITQNRRHLELIRQIRSAAKGNFLTKVLFEKYFDENYRSIVVLANPKTVLYDRYAKKEIRQQVIRADQLAEYIRKAIANSKAESNSDKDMESLAQFFLGIHREQKTDYTAKFREVLETQEQPKAVKTEPKQQPTAPSATTEKQILCPKCGSAMVKRKASKGPNAGKEFYGCSNYPKCRCIINIQ
;
A
#
# COMPACT_ATOMS: atom_id res chain seq x y z
N MET A 1 -11.10 2.46 28.23
CA MET A 1 -10.67 2.65 26.83
C MET A 1 -10.79 1.30 26.15
N TYR A 2 -11.44 1.24 25.01
CA TYR A 2 -11.53 0.02 24.20
C TYR A 2 -10.71 0.23 22.93
N VAL A 3 -9.96 -0.80 22.52
CA VAL A 3 -9.17 -0.79 21.30
C VAL A 3 -9.63 -1.98 20.49
N LEU A 4 -10.30 -1.69 19.38
CA LEU A 4 -10.69 -2.69 18.39
C LEU A 4 -9.65 -2.67 17.28
N HIS A 5 -9.28 -3.85 16.79
CA HIS A 5 -8.30 -3.98 15.72
C HIS A 5 -8.91 -4.74 14.54
N ASP A 6 -8.42 -4.42 13.34
CA ASP A 6 -8.77 -5.13 12.10
C ASP A 6 -10.28 -5.21 11.82
N LEU A 7 -10.98 -4.09 12.02
CA LEU A 7 -12.42 -4.01 11.80
C LEU A 7 -12.72 -3.86 10.32
N PHE A 8 -13.20 -4.94 9.70
CA PHE A 8 -13.81 -4.89 8.39
C PHE A 8 -15.31 -4.52 8.50
N LEU A 9 -15.69 -3.40 7.90
CA LEU A 9 -17.03 -2.83 7.90
C LEU A 9 -17.58 -2.72 6.47
N GLU A 10 -18.89 -2.93 6.31
CA GLU A 10 -19.58 -2.78 5.03
C GLU A 10 -20.94 -2.11 5.24
N TYR A 11 -21.25 -1.12 4.40
CA TYR A 11 -22.54 -0.43 4.39
C TYR A 11 -22.82 0.14 3.00
N ASP A 12 -24.01 -0.12 2.45
CA ASP A 12 -24.46 0.37 1.14
C ASP A 12 -23.45 0.12 -0.01
N GLY A 13 -22.85 -1.08 -0.04
CA GLY A 13 -21.84 -1.47 -1.02
C GLY A 13 -20.45 -0.85 -0.82
N LEU A 14 -20.28 0.07 0.14
CA LEU A 14 -18.99 0.59 0.55
C LEU A 14 -18.35 -0.32 1.60
N THR A 15 -17.05 -0.54 1.48
CA THR A 15 -16.27 -1.33 2.43
C THR A 15 -15.09 -0.53 2.96
N ALA A 16 -14.71 -0.80 4.21
CA ALA A 16 -13.47 -0.31 4.79
C ALA A 16 -12.88 -1.33 5.74
N GLN A 17 -11.56 -1.47 5.69
CA GLN A 17 -10.78 -2.17 6.70
C GLN A 17 -10.12 -1.11 7.58
N ILE A 18 -10.49 -1.08 8.85
CA ILE A 18 -9.99 -0.12 9.84
C ILE A 18 -8.97 -0.84 10.71
N ASP A 19 -7.70 -0.43 10.63
CA ASP A 19 -6.62 -1.05 11.40
C ASP A 19 -6.91 -0.99 12.90
N TYR A 20 -7.27 0.19 13.41
CA TYR A 20 -7.63 0.37 14.82
C TYR A 20 -8.75 1.39 15.01
N LEU A 21 -9.72 1.03 15.85
CA LEU A 21 -10.73 1.95 16.37
C LEU A 21 -10.56 2.06 17.90
N ILE A 22 -10.16 3.24 18.36
CA ILE A 22 -9.88 3.49 19.78
C ILE A 22 -11.04 4.30 20.37
N VAL A 23 -11.82 3.67 21.23
CA VAL A 23 -12.93 4.30 21.94
C VAL A 23 -12.45 4.82 23.30
N THR A 24 -12.54 6.13 23.49
CA THR A 24 -12.17 6.82 24.73
C THR A 24 -13.35 7.59 25.30
N ARG A 25 -13.18 8.14 26.51
CA ARG A 25 -14.27 8.86 27.19
C ARG A 25 -14.78 10.07 26.41
N LYS A 26 -13.92 10.79 25.69
CA LYS A 26 -14.34 12.01 24.97
C LYS A 26 -14.36 11.88 23.46
N GLN A 27 -13.51 11.04 22.88
CA GLN A 27 -13.36 10.93 21.42
C GLN A 27 -13.12 9.48 21.02
N THR A 28 -13.56 9.13 19.82
CA THR A 28 -13.25 7.87 19.14
C THR A 28 -12.23 8.15 18.04
N PHE A 29 -11.12 7.42 18.04
CA PHE A 29 -10.06 7.60 17.04
C PHE A 29 -10.11 6.49 16.01
N VAL A 30 -10.17 6.87 14.73
CA VAL A 30 -10.07 5.97 13.57
C VAL A 30 -8.63 6.03 13.08
N LEU A 31 -7.87 4.99 13.38
CA LEU A 31 -6.43 4.99 13.23
C LEU A 31 -6.01 4.06 12.09
N GLU A 32 -5.21 4.62 11.17
CA GLU A 32 -4.58 3.91 10.06
C GLU A 32 -3.07 3.80 10.35
N CYS A 33 -2.56 2.58 10.42
CA CYS A 33 -1.16 2.28 10.63
C CYS A 33 -0.46 2.04 9.28
N LYS A 34 0.49 2.92 8.92
CA LYS A 34 1.32 2.74 7.73
C LYS A 34 2.76 2.43 8.09
N ASN A 35 3.22 1.25 7.70
CA ASN A 35 4.62 0.85 7.80
C ASN A 35 5.43 1.29 6.57
N LEU A 36 5.45 2.60 6.28
CA LEU A 36 6.18 3.14 5.13
C LEU A 36 7.69 3.09 5.40
N TYR A 37 8.48 2.68 4.40
CA TYR A 37 9.94 2.78 4.41
C TYR A 37 10.43 4.05 3.70
N GLY A 38 11.59 4.57 4.10
CA GLY A 38 12.16 5.81 3.57
C GLY A 38 11.61 7.06 4.25
N ASN A 39 12.11 8.22 3.81
CA ASN A 39 11.68 9.51 4.34
C ASN A 39 10.36 9.92 3.68
N ILE A 40 9.42 10.40 4.48
CA ILE A 40 8.11 10.86 4.01
C ILE A 40 8.07 12.38 4.12
N GLU A 41 7.82 13.05 3.02
CA GLU A 41 7.59 14.48 2.93
C GLU A 41 6.11 14.72 2.64
N ILE A 42 5.50 15.70 3.32
CA ILE A 42 4.17 16.20 2.97
C ILE A 42 4.30 17.66 2.58
N ASN A 43 4.03 17.95 1.30
CA ASN A 43 4.17 19.31 0.76
C ASN A 43 2.95 20.18 1.10
N ASN A 44 2.95 21.43 0.63
CA ASN A 44 1.87 22.39 0.84
C ASN A 44 0.55 22.04 0.13
N ALA A 45 0.62 21.28 -0.97
CA ALA A 45 -0.54 20.74 -1.67
C ALA A 45 -1.17 19.55 -0.92
N GLY A 46 -0.44 18.94 0.01
CA GLY A 46 -0.85 17.75 0.74
C GLY A 46 -0.42 16.43 0.08
N ASP A 47 0.47 16.48 -0.90
CA ASP A 47 1.04 15.29 -1.53
C ASP A 47 1.98 14.59 -0.56
N PHE A 48 1.84 13.27 -0.47
CA PHE A 48 2.78 12.43 0.25
C PHE A 48 3.86 11.98 -0.73
N ILE A 49 5.10 12.31 -0.39
CA ILE A 49 6.25 12.01 -1.24
C ILE A 49 7.23 11.18 -0.44
N ARG A 50 7.58 10.01 -0.97
CA ARG A 50 8.57 9.12 -0.38
C ARG A 50 9.92 9.33 -1.05
N THR A 51 10.97 9.45 -0.23
CA THR A 51 12.36 9.42 -0.69
C THR A 51 13.06 8.21 -0.09
N VAL A 52 13.61 7.35 -0.95
CA VAL A 52 14.42 6.21 -0.56
C VAL A 52 15.84 6.37 -1.07
N THR A 53 16.82 6.23 -0.18
CA THR A 53 18.24 6.41 -0.48
C THR A 53 18.95 5.07 -0.58
N TYR A 54 19.66 4.85 -1.69
CA TYR A 54 20.51 3.70 -1.95
C TYR A 54 21.93 4.17 -2.29
N GLY A 55 22.81 4.17 -1.29
CA GLY A 55 24.16 4.71 -1.42
C GLY A 55 24.13 6.20 -1.80
N ARG A 56 24.65 6.54 -2.99
CA ARG A 56 24.66 7.92 -3.52
C ARG A 56 23.39 8.33 -4.25
N HIS A 57 22.49 7.39 -4.54
CA HIS A 57 21.29 7.66 -5.32
C HIS A 57 20.08 7.77 -4.40
N ALA A 58 19.26 8.80 -4.61
CA ALA A 58 17.97 8.94 -3.96
C ALA A 58 16.86 8.84 -5.01
N LYS A 59 15.86 8.01 -4.74
CA LYS A 59 14.64 7.90 -5.55
C LYS A 59 13.50 8.61 -4.82
N LYS A 60 12.91 9.62 -5.47
CA LYS A 60 11.74 10.35 -4.96
C LYS A 60 10.51 9.95 -5.77
N GLU A 61 9.42 9.59 -5.10
CA GLU A 61 8.17 9.18 -5.74
C GLU A 61 6.96 9.59 -4.90
N GLY A 62 5.85 9.93 -5.55
CA GLY A 62 4.58 10.17 -4.88
C GLY A 62 3.98 8.86 -4.36
N ILE A 63 3.30 8.93 -3.22
CA ILE A 63 2.51 7.82 -2.66
C ILE A 63 1.07 8.25 -2.45
N TYR A 64 0.16 7.28 -2.50
CA TYR A 64 -1.25 7.54 -2.21
C TYR A 64 -1.42 8.08 -0.78
N SER A 65 -2.22 9.12 -0.64
CA SER A 65 -2.45 9.82 0.63
C SER A 65 -3.16 8.92 1.64
N PRO A 66 -2.50 8.52 2.75
CA PRO A 66 -3.15 7.74 3.81
C PRO A 66 -4.29 8.52 4.49
N ILE A 67 -4.22 9.86 4.47
CA ILE A 67 -5.31 10.72 4.97
C ILE A 67 -6.56 10.55 4.10
N THR A 68 -6.40 10.52 2.77
CA THR A 68 -7.53 10.33 1.87
C THR A 68 -8.18 8.96 2.05
N GLN A 69 -7.37 7.92 2.31
CA GLN A 69 -7.88 6.60 2.68
C GLN A 69 -8.71 6.68 3.98
N ASN A 70 -8.13 7.24 5.05
CA ASN A 70 -8.77 7.25 6.35
C ASN A 70 -10.02 8.16 6.40
N ARG A 71 -10.07 9.20 5.56
CA ARG A 71 -11.29 10.01 5.33
C ARG A 71 -12.45 9.15 4.80
N ARG A 72 -12.19 8.18 3.92
CA ARG A 72 -13.22 7.25 3.44
C ARG A 72 -13.72 6.33 4.55
N HIS A 73 -12.82 5.87 5.43
CA HIS A 73 -13.20 5.07 6.60
C HIS A 73 -14.12 5.86 7.54
N LEU A 74 -13.76 7.13 7.77
CA LEU A 74 -14.54 8.03 8.61
C LEU A 74 -15.94 8.30 8.02
N GLU A 75 -16.04 8.51 6.71
CA GLU A 75 -17.31 8.69 6.02
C GLU A 75 -18.20 7.43 6.10
N LEU A 76 -17.61 6.24 5.96
CA LEU A 76 -18.34 4.98 6.15
C LEU A 76 -18.89 4.86 7.59
N ILE A 77 -18.06 5.16 8.59
CA ILE A 77 -18.49 5.18 10.00
C ILE A 77 -19.63 6.19 10.19
N ARG A 78 -19.53 7.38 9.57
CA ARG A 78 -20.57 8.42 9.63
C ARG A 78 -21.90 7.85 9.14
N GLN A 79 -21.93 7.22 7.97
CA GLN A 79 -23.13 6.63 7.39
C GLN A 79 -23.72 5.51 8.26
N ILE A 80 -22.89 4.55 8.68
CA ILE A 80 -23.30 3.44 9.55
C ILE A 80 -23.95 3.96 10.85
N ARG A 81 -23.28 4.90 11.52
CA ARG A 81 -23.73 5.42 12.82
C ARG A 81 -24.93 6.35 12.69
N SER A 82 -25.04 7.09 11.59
CA SER A 82 -26.18 7.94 11.27
C SER A 82 -27.43 7.10 10.97
N ALA A 83 -27.29 6.01 10.23
CA ALA A 83 -28.37 5.06 9.94
C ALA A 83 -28.85 4.30 11.18
N ALA A 84 -27.96 4.03 12.13
CA ALA A 84 -28.31 3.41 13.40
C ALA A 84 -29.08 4.33 14.38
N LYS A 85 -29.28 5.62 14.05
CA LYS A 85 -30.04 6.55 14.91
C LYS A 85 -31.54 6.34 14.71
N GLY A 86 -32.24 6.01 15.80
CA GLY A 86 -33.65 5.63 15.77
C GLY A 86 -34.63 6.77 15.47
N ASN A 87 -34.22 8.04 15.53
CA ASN A 87 -35.09 9.17 15.19
C ASN A 87 -34.32 10.35 14.58
N PHE A 88 -35.05 11.26 13.92
CA PHE A 88 -34.48 12.39 13.19
C PHE A 88 -33.65 13.33 14.08
N LEU A 89 -34.11 13.63 15.29
CA LEU A 89 -33.40 14.54 16.20
C LEU A 89 -32.03 13.98 16.61
N THR A 90 -31.95 12.70 17.00
CA THR A 90 -30.69 12.05 17.36
C THR A 90 -29.74 11.93 16.17
N LYS A 91 -30.26 11.76 14.96
CA LYS A 91 -29.49 11.79 13.71
C LYS A 91 -28.87 13.17 13.49
N VAL A 92 -29.66 14.24 13.54
CA VAL A 92 -29.15 15.62 13.39
C VAL A 92 -28.10 15.96 14.44
N LEU A 93 -28.34 15.57 15.70
CA LEU A 93 -27.39 15.78 16.79
C LEU A 93 -26.07 15.04 16.55
N PHE A 94 -26.15 13.79 16.08
CA PHE A 94 -24.99 12.99 15.73
C PHE A 94 -24.18 13.63 14.59
N GLU A 95 -24.84 14.05 13.51
CA GLU A 95 -24.20 14.69 12.36
C GLU A 95 -23.47 15.99 12.76
N LYS A 96 -24.10 16.80 13.62
CA LYS A 96 -23.54 18.06 14.10
C LYS A 96 -22.24 17.87 14.89
N TYR A 97 -22.19 16.85 15.76
CA TYR A 97 -21.05 16.60 16.65
C TYR A 97 -20.13 15.48 16.16
N PHE A 98 -20.30 15.02 14.92
CA PHE A 98 -19.55 13.88 14.40
C PHE A 98 -18.04 14.15 14.40
N ASP A 99 -17.60 15.27 13.82
CA ASP A 99 -16.19 15.61 13.67
C ASP A 99 -15.50 15.99 15.00
N GLU A 100 -16.30 16.31 16.03
CA GLU A 100 -15.80 16.51 17.40
C GLU A 100 -15.60 15.18 18.14
N ASN A 101 -16.46 14.20 17.87
CA ASN A 101 -16.47 12.89 18.53
C ASN A 101 -15.61 11.84 17.82
N TYR A 102 -15.46 11.91 16.49
CA TYR A 102 -14.67 10.98 15.70
C TYR A 102 -13.49 11.70 15.07
N ARG A 103 -12.28 11.19 15.30
CA ARG A 103 -11.04 11.79 14.80
C ARG A 103 -10.21 10.77 14.05
N SER A 104 -9.84 11.11 12.81
CA SER A 104 -8.93 10.31 12.00
C SER A 104 -7.47 10.61 12.34
N ILE A 105 -6.65 9.55 12.45
CA ILE A 105 -5.20 9.65 12.65
C ILE A 105 -4.50 8.64 11.73
N VAL A 106 -3.41 9.05 11.11
CA VAL A 106 -2.45 8.19 10.41
C VAL A 106 -1.20 8.07 11.26
N VAL A 107 -0.80 6.84 11.56
CA VAL A 107 0.40 6.54 12.33
C VAL A 107 1.45 5.91 11.43
N LEU A 108 2.61 6.56 11.35
CA LEU A 108 3.80 6.01 10.71
C LEU A 108 4.49 5.06 11.69
N ALA A 109 4.34 3.76 11.45
CA ALA A 109 4.78 2.69 12.35
C ALA A 109 6.28 2.39 12.26
N ASN A 110 6.91 2.68 11.12
CA ASN A 110 8.33 2.41 10.94
C ASN A 110 9.19 3.43 11.72
N PRO A 111 9.98 3.01 12.74
CA PRO A 111 10.79 3.93 13.52
C PRO A 111 11.92 4.58 12.71
N LYS A 112 12.31 3.99 11.57
CA LYS A 112 13.33 4.55 10.67
C LYS A 112 12.79 5.65 9.76
N THR A 113 11.48 5.86 9.73
CA THR A 113 10.85 6.85 8.86
C THR A 113 10.94 8.24 9.47
N VAL A 114 11.55 9.16 8.73
CA VAL A 114 11.55 10.58 9.07
C VAL A 114 10.40 11.26 8.33
N LEU A 115 9.58 11.99 9.09
CA LEU A 115 8.47 12.78 8.56
C LEU A 115 8.89 14.25 8.41
N TYR A 116 8.85 14.77 7.19
CA TYR A 116 9.07 16.16 6.86
C TYR A 116 7.73 16.82 6.50
N ASP A 117 7.14 17.53 7.45
CA ASP A 117 5.80 18.11 7.32
C ASP A 117 5.77 19.63 7.51
N ARG A 118 6.94 20.28 7.58
CA ARG A 118 7.08 21.73 7.83
C ARG A 118 6.17 22.59 6.95
N TYR A 119 6.00 22.19 5.69
CA TYR A 119 5.20 22.90 4.69
C TYR A 119 3.76 22.40 4.61
N ALA A 120 3.41 21.32 5.30
CA ALA A 120 2.06 20.79 5.31
C ALA A 120 1.12 21.70 6.11
N LYS A 121 -0.13 21.79 5.63
CA LYS A 121 -1.20 22.52 6.33
C LYS A 121 -1.37 22.00 7.75
N LYS A 122 -1.77 22.88 8.67
CA LYS A 122 -1.95 22.53 10.09
C LYS A 122 -2.89 21.34 10.30
N GLU A 123 -3.99 21.30 9.53
CA GLU A 123 -4.96 20.20 9.53
C GLU A 123 -4.34 18.83 9.19
N ILE A 124 -3.37 18.80 8.27
CA ILE A 124 -2.65 17.59 7.84
C ILE A 124 -1.65 17.16 8.90
N ARG A 125 -0.86 18.10 9.43
CA ARG A 125 0.12 17.83 10.50
C ARG A 125 -0.51 17.26 11.76
N GLN A 126 -1.74 17.66 12.05
CA GLN A 126 -2.50 17.15 13.19
C GLN A 126 -3.07 15.74 12.96
N GLN A 127 -3.02 15.22 11.73
CA GLN A 127 -3.53 13.91 11.38
C GLN A 127 -2.44 12.86 11.16
N VAL A 128 -1.18 13.25 10.90
CA VAL A 128 -0.08 12.30 10.66
C VAL A 128 0.94 12.39 11.77
N ILE A 129 1.16 11.30 12.47
CA ILE A 129 2.12 11.22 13.58
C ILE A 129 3.02 10.00 13.44
N ARG A 130 4.14 9.99 14.16
CA ARG A 130 4.91 8.76 14.34
C ARG A 130 4.34 7.93 15.50
N ALA A 131 4.59 6.63 15.48
CA ALA A 131 4.06 5.70 16.49
C ALA A 131 4.43 6.07 17.95
N ASP A 132 5.64 6.57 18.18
CA ASP A 132 6.11 7.00 19.50
C ASP A 132 5.30 8.18 20.08
N GLN A 133 4.61 8.94 19.23
CA GLN A 133 3.83 10.11 19.62
C GLN A 133 2.36 9.79 19.95
N LEU A 134 1.88 8.58 19.65
CA LEU A 134 0.46 8.23 19.68
C LEU A 134 -0.16 8.40 21.08
N ALA A 135 0.49 7.87 22.12
CA ALA A 135 -0.04 7.93 23.48
C ALA A 135 -0.19 9.37 23.99
N GLU A 136 0.81 10.21 23.71
CA GLU A 136 0.79 11.63 24.06
C GLU A 136 -0.26 12.40 23.25
N TYR A 137 -0.38 12.09 21.95
CA TYR A 137 -1.39 12.66 21.08
C TYR A 137 -2.80 12.41 21.62
N ILE A 138 -3.14 11.16 21.95
CA ILE A 138 -4.46 10.78 22.46
C ILE A 138 -4.74 11.50 23.78
N ARG A 139 -3.78 11.51 24.71
CA ARG A 139 -3.94 12.23 26.01
C ARG A 139 -4.23 13.71 25.79
N LYS A 140 -3.47 14.39 24.93
CA LYS A 140 -3.69 15.81 24.60
C LYS A 140 -5.02 16.06 23.90
N ALA A 141 -5.41 15.18 22.97
CA ALA A 141 -6.68 15.30 22.25
C ALA A 141 -7.87 15.20 23.21
N ILE A 142 -7.85 14.24 24.14
CA ILE A 142 -8.89 14.10 25.17
C ILE A 142 -8.89 15.30 26.12
N ALA A 143 -7.72 15.73 26.62
CA ALA A 143 -7.62 16.85 27.56
C ALA A 143 -8.18 18.16 26.96
N ASN A 144 -7.91 18.40 25.68
CA ASN A 144 -8.34 19.62 24.98
C ASN A 144 -9.74 19.51 24.36
N SER A 145 -10.39 18.35 24.42
CA SER A 145 -11.70 18.14 23.82
C SER A 145 -12.81 18.77 24.66
N LYS A 146 -13.71 19.48 23.98
CA LYS A 146 -14.97 20.04 24.51
C LYS A 146 -16.13 19.04 24.45
N ALA A 147 -15.91 17.85 23.88
CA ALA A 147 -16.94 16.82 23.80
C ALA A 147 -17.32 16.32 25.20
N GLU A 148 -18.61 16.00 25.35
CA GLU A 148 -19.14 15.40 26.56
C GLU A 148 -18.46 14.07 26.86
N SER A 149 -18.28 13.76 28.15
CA SER A 149 -17.67 12.51 28.56
C SER A 149 -18.68 11.38 28.49
N ASN A 150 -18.37 10.36 27.71
CA ASN A 150 -19.05 9.06 27.70
C ASN A 150 -18.78 8.30 29.00
N SER A 151 -19.80 7.59 29.48
CA SER A 151 -19.66 6.63 30.57
C SER A 151 -18.92 5.37 30.10
N ASP A 152 -18.48 4.52 31.04
CA ASP A 152 -17.88 3.23 30.69
C ASP A 152 -18.87 2.34 29.92
N LYS A 153 -20.15 2.38 30.29
CA LYS A 153 -21.24 1.67 29.59
C LYS A 153 -21.45 2.16 28.16
N ASP A 154 -21.35 3.47 27.93
CA ASP A 154 -21.49 4.05 26.58
C ASP A 154 -20.32 3.64 25.68
N MET A 155 -19.09 3.69 26.23
CA MET A 155 -17.89 3.24 25.53
C MET A 155 -17.98 1.75 25.16
N GLU A 156 -18.41 0.91 26.10
CA GLU A 156 -18.60 -0.51 25.87
C GLU A 156 -19.68 -0.77 24.81
N SER A 157 -20.83 -0.09 24.92
CA SER A 157 -21.92 -0.22 23.96
C SER A 157 -21.49 0.18 22.54
N LEU A 158 -20.65 1.21 22.42
CA LEU A 158 -20.08 1.62 21.13
C LEU A 158 -19.12 0.56 20.59
N ALA A 159 -18.26 0.00 21.44
CA ALA A 159 -17.33 -1.05 21.04
C ALA A 159 -18.08 -2.31 20.57
N GLN A 160 -19.08 -2.74 21.34
CA GLN A 160 -19.93 -3.88 21.01
C GLN A 160 -20.75 -3.64 19.74
N PHE A 161 -21.21 -2.41 19.49
CA PHE A 161 -21.86 -2.04 18.24
C PHE A 161 -20.95 -2.34 17.03
N PHE A 162 -19.69 -1.88 17.07
CA PHE A 162 -18.75 -2.11 15.96
C PHE A 162 -18.36 -3.57 15.81
N LEU A 163 -18.21 -4.31 16.92
CA LEU A 163 -17.99 -5.76 16.87
C LEU A 163 -19.18 -6.51 16.27
N GLY A 164 -20.41 -6.10 16.59
CA GLY A 164 -21.62 -6.75 16.07
C GLY A 164 -21.83 -6.57 14.56
N ILE A 165 -21.25 -5.53 13.96
CA ILE A 165 -21.32 -5.28 12.51
C ILE A 165 -20.02 -5.66 11.77
N HIS A 166 -18.98 -6.06 12.49
CA HIS A 166 -17.75 -6.55 11.90
C HIS A 166 -18.03 -7.83 11.10
N ARG A 167 -17.51 -7.91 9.88
CA ARG A 167 -17.55 -9.13 9.08
C ARG A 167 -16.16 -9.74 9.02
N GLU A 168 -16.05 -11.01 9.35
CA GLU A 168 -14.80 -11.73 9.19
C GLU A 168 -14.47 -11.83 7.69
N GLN A 169 -13.41 -11.15 7.26
CA GLN A 169 -12.97 -11.21 5.87
C GLN A 169 -12.21 -12.52 5.66
N LYS A 170 -12.85 -13.53 5.07
CA LYS A 170 -12.16 -14.73 4.57
C LYS A 170 -11.25 -14.34 3.41
N THR A 171 -10.06 -13.85 3.72
CA THR A 171 -9.05 -13.58 2.72
C THR A 171 -8.51 -14.91 2.24
N ASP A 172 -9.00 -15.40 1.10
CA ASP A 172 -8.40 -16.55 0.44
C ASP A 172 -7.07 -16.12 -0.20
N TYR A 173 -6.02 -16.09 0.62
CA TYR A 173 -4.66 -15.84 0.16
C TYR A 173 -4.29 -16.80 -0.99
N THR A 174 -4.82 -18.02 -0.98
CA THR A 174 -4.60 -19.03 -2.03
C THR A 174 -5.11 -18.54 -3.37
N ALA A 175 -6.30 -17.93 -3.44
CA ALA A 175 -6.84 -17.38 -4.67
C ALA A 175 -5.98 -16.20 -5.20
N LYS A 176 -5.52 -15.32 -4.30
CA LYS A 176 -4.65 -14.19 -4.68
C LYS A 176 -3.28 -14.64 -5.20
N PHE A 177 -2.68 -15.67 -4.59
CA PHE A 177 -1.45 -16.26 -5.09
C PHE A 177 -1.68 -17.05 -6.39
N ARG A 178 -2.81 -17.75 -6.52
CA ARG A 178 -3.19 -18.49 -7.72
C ARG A 178 -3.32 -17.55 -8.93
N GLU A 179 -3.98 -16.41 -8.77
CA GLU A 179 -4.12 -15.42 -9.84
C GLU A 179 -2.76 -14.83 -10.29
N VAL A 180 -1.84 -14.59 -9.34
CA VAL A 180 -0.46 -14.15 -9.64
C VAL A 180 0.35 -15.23 -10.37
N LEU A 181 0.16 -16.50 -10.01
CA LEU A 181 0.81 -17.62 -10.69
C LEU A 181 0.22 -17.81 -12.10
N GLU A 182 -1.10 -17.76 -12.24
CA GLU A 182 -1.81 -17.88 -13.53
C GLU A 182 -1.48 -16.73 -14.49
N THR A 183 -1.30 -15.50 -13.99
CA THR A 183 -0.85 -14.36 -14.83
C THR A 183 0.63 -14.42 -15.20
N GLN A 184 1.47 -15.18 -14.47
CA GLN A 184 2.86 -15.41 -14.83
C GLN A 184 3.03 -16.59 -15.81
N GLU A 185 2.05 -17.49 -15.91
CA GLU A 185 2.08 -18.64 -16.81
C GLU A 185 1.51 -18.39 -18.20
N GLN A 186 0.84 -17.26 -18.46
CA GLN A 186 0.42 -16.95 -19.83
C GLN A 186 1.63 -16.46 -20.66
N PRO A 187 2.08 -17.21 -21.68
CA PRO A 187 2.98 -16.65 -22.68
C PRO A 187 2.22 -15.50 -23.34
N LYS A 188 2.78 -14.29 -23.32
CA LYS A 188 2.27 -13.19 -24.14
C LYS A 188 2.26 -13.66 -25.60
N ALA A 189 1.12 -14.14 -26.06
CA ALA A 189 0.82 -14.30 -27.47
C ALA A 189 0.78 -12.88 -28.04
N VAL A 190 1.94 -12.44 -28.52
CA VAL A 190 2.07 -11.21 -29.30
C VAL A 190 1.21 -11.41 -30.54
N LYS A 191 0.06 -10.73 -30.58
CA LYS A 191 -0.69 -10.55 -31.82
C LYS A 191 0.14 -9.66 -32.74
N THR A 192 1.00 -10.26 -33.56
CA THR A 192 1.59 -9.60 -34.72
C THR A 192 0.56 -9.58 -35.84
N GLU A 193 0.08 -8.39 -36.19
CA GLU A 193 -0.51 -8.13 -37.50
C GLU A 193 0.50 -8.48 -38.61
N PRO A 194 0.04 -8.96 -39.77
CA PRO A 194 0.88 -9.64 -40.74
C PRO A 194 1.67 -8.64 -41.59
N LYS A 195 3.00 -8.67 -41.48
CA LYS A 195 3.88 -8.21 -42.56
C LYS A 195 4.58 -9.42 -43.18
N GLN A 196 4.43 -9.48 -44.49
CA GLN A 196 4.67 -10.57 -45.42
C GLN A 196 6.01 -11.32 -45.24
N GLN A 197 5.92 -12.64 -45.39
CA GLN A 197 7.01 -13.60 -45.59
C GLN A 197 7.88 -13.26 -46.81
N PRO A 198 9.11 -13.79 -46.86
CA PRO A 198 9.29 -15.03 -47.64
C PRO A 198 9.86 -16.21 -46.84
N THR A 199 9.13 -17.32 -46.92
CA THR A 199 9.58 -18.73 -47.11
C THR A 199 10.60 -19.36 -46.14
N ALA A 200 10.09 -20.36 -45.41
CA ALA A 200 10.78 -21.42 -44.66
C ALA A 200 11.58 -22.39 -45.59
N PRO A 201 12.31 -23.44 -45.14
CA PRO A 201 12.10 -24.31 -43.96
C PRO A 201 13.40 -24.52 -43.13
N SER A 202 13.52 -25.22 -42.00
CA SER A 202 12.70 -26.17 -41.24
C SER A 202 13.25 -26.23 -39.80
N ALA A 203 12.50 -26.90 -38.94
CA ALA A 203 12.68 -27.13 -37.51
C ALA A 203 14.09 -27.53 -36.99
N THR A 204 14.47 -26.94 -35.85
CA THR A 204 14.95 -27.69 -34.67
C THR A 204 14.75 -26.87 -33.40
N THR A 205 14.02 -27.44 -32.44
CA THR A 205 13.82 -26.91 -31.09
C THR A 205 15.12 -27.04 -30.30
N GLU A 206 16.05 -26.09 -30.44
CA GLU A 206 17.22 -26.00 -29.57
C GLU A 206 16.88 -25.23 -28.29
N LYS A 207 17.09 -25.85 -27.13
CA LYS A 207 16.96 -25.24 -25.80
C LYS A 207 17.73 -23.90 -25.78
N GLN A 208 17.01 -22.79 -25.67
CA GLN A 208 17.61 -21.47 -25.68
C GLN A 208 18.41 -21.25 -24.38
N ILE A 209 19.75 -21.24 -24.49
CA ILE A 209 20.64 -21.00 -23.34
C ILE A 209 20.54 -19.52 -22.94
N LEU A 210 20.28 -19.26 -21.65
CA LEU A 210 20.17 -17.89 -21.11
C LEU A 210 21.49 -17.44 -20.48
N CYS A 211 21.79 -16.14 -20.62
CA CYS A 211 22.99 -15.53 -20.07
C CYS A 211 22.89 -15.43 -18.54
N PRO A 212 23.83 -16.00 -17.76
CA PRO A 212 23.78 -15.97 -16.30
C PRO A 212 23.94 -14.56 -15.71
N LYS A 213 24.44 -13.60 -16.49
CA LYS A 213 24.65 -12.21 -16.02
C LYS A 213 23.42 -11.31 -16.19
N CYS A 214 22.56 -11.56 -17.19
CA CYS A 214 21.48 -10.62 -17.54
C CYS A 214 20.18 -11.28 -18.03
N GLY A 215 20.12 -12.61 -18.08
CA GLY A 215 18.93 -13.36 -18.51
C GLY A 215 18.63 -13.31 -20.01
N SER A 216 19.36 -12.53 -20.81
CA SER A 216 19.18 -12.49 -22.27
C SER A 216 19.68 -13.77 -22.96
N ALA A 217 19.13 -14.12 -24.12
CA ALA A 217 19.54 -15.31 -24.86
C ALA A 217 21.03 -15.28 -25.23
N MET A 218 21.67 -16.45 -25.22
CA MET A 218 23.04 -16.63 -25.69
C MET A 218 23.07 -17.11 -27.13
N VAL A 219 24.02 -16.61 -27.91
CA VAL A 219 24.18 -16.91 -29.33
C VAL A 219 25.53 -17.58 -29.54
N LYS A 220 25.54 -18.71 -30.25
CA LYS A 220 26.77 -19.41 -30.62
C LYS A 220 27.55 -18.55 -31.63
N ARG A 221 28.82 -18.29 -31.34
CA ARG A 221 29.74 -17.47 -32.14
C ARG A 221 31.07 -18.18 -32.28
N LYS A 222 31.79 -17.90 -33.36
CA LYS A 222 33.14 -18.42 -33.62
C LYS A 222 34.16 -17.30 -33.41
N ALA A 223 35.20 -17.56 -32.64
CA ALA A 223 36.26 -16.59 -32.43
C ALA A 223 37.03 -16.36 -33.74
N SER A 224 37.17 -15.11 -34.15
CA SER A 224 37.80 -14.74 -35.43
C SER A 224 39.29 -14.42 -35.33
N LYS A 225 39.82 -14.14 -34.13
CA LYS A 225 41.22 -13.73 -33.88
C LYS A 225 41.73 -14.25 -32.53
N GLY A 226 43.05 -14.40 -32.40
CA GLY A 226 43.73 -14.78 -31.15
C GLY A 226 43.93 -16.29 -30.95
N PRO A 227 44.41 -16.73 -29.77
CA PRO A 227 44.77 -18.13 -29.49
C PRO A 227 43.61 -19.13 -29.58
N ASN A 228 42.37 -18.63 -29.53
CA ASN A 228 41.16 -19.44 -29.65
C ASN A 228 40.45 -19.23 -30.99
N ALA A 229 41.11 -18.63 -32.00
CA ALA A 229 40.54 -18.45 -33.33
C ALA A 229 40.05 -19.79 -33.89
N GLY A 230 38.82 -19.79 -34.42
CA GLY A 230 38.15 -20.98 -34.91
C GLY A 230 37.34 -21.75 -33.87
N LYS A 231 37.52 -21.51 -32.56
CA LYS A 231 36.70 -22.16 -31.52
C LYS A 231 35.33 -21.48 -31.39
N GLU A 232 34.33 -22.28 -31.07
CA GLU A 232 32.96 -21.82 -30.85
C GLU A 232 32.71 -21.53 -29.37
N PHE A 233 31.96 -20.47 -29.09
CA PHE A 233 31.55 -20.07 -27.75
C PHE A 233 30.16 -19.44 -27.79
N TYR A 234 29.44 -19.47 -26.68
CA TYR A 234 28.20 -18.73 -26.51
C TYR A 234 28.51 -17.30 -26.05
N GLY A 235 28.09 -16.30 -26.81
CA GLY A 235 28.15 -14.89 -26.44
C GLY A 235 26.76 -14.32 -26.16
N CYS A 236 26.64 -13.44 -25.17
CA CYS A 236 25.36 -12.78 -24.88
C CYS A 236 24.86 -11.96 -26.08
N SER A 237 23.56 -12.07 -26.39
CA SER A 237 22.91 -11.30 -27.46
C SER A 237 22.96 -9.78 -27.23
N ASN A 238 23.03 -9.34 -25.98
CA ASN A 238 23.11 -7.93 -25.59
C ASN A 238 24.52 -7.31 -25.65
N TYR A 239 25.50 -7.97 -26.28
CA TYR A 239 26.80 -7.35 -26.56
C TYR A 239 26.63 -6.08 -27.43
N PRO A 240 27.31 -4.94 -27.12
CA PRO A 240 28.43 -4.78 -26.20
C PRO A 240 28.04 -4.47 -24.74
N LYS A 241 26.75 -4.27 -24.43
CA LYS A 241 26.25 -3.92 -23.09
C LYS A 241 26.46 -5.05 -22.08
N CYS A 242 26.37 -6.30 -22.52
CA CYS A 242 26.74 -7.48 -21.73
C CYS A 242 27.81 -8.30 -22.47
N ARG A 243 28.99 -8.46 -21.84
CA ARG A 243 30.16 -9.17 -22.41
C ARG A 243 30.34 -10.59 -21.86
N CYS A 244 29.29 -11.19 -21.32
CA CYS A 244 29.33 -12.55 -20.80
C CYS A 244 29.53 -13.57 -21.94
N ILE A 245 30.45 -14.51 -21.74
CA ILE A 245 30.76 -15.61 -22.65
C ILE A 245 30.74 -16.94 -21.89
N ILE A 246 30.32 -18.02 -22.56
CA ILE A 246 30.43 -19.39 -22.08
C ILE A 246 31.16 -20.19 -23.18
N ASN A 247 32.30 -20.77 -22.85
CA ASN A 247 33.04 -21.61 -23.80
C ASN A 247 32.32 -22.95 -23.95
N ILE A 248 32.27 -23.44 -25.18
CA ILE A 248 31.83 -24.80 -25.47
C ILE A 248 33.09 -25.66 -25.33
N GLN A 249 33.06 -26.66 -24.44
CA GLN A 249 34.18 -27.59 -24.26
C GLN A 249 34.40 -28.44 -25.52
#